data_AF-A0A0A1VMF2-F1
#
_entry.id   AF-A0A0A1VMF2-F1
#
_cell.length_a   1.000
_cell.length_b   1.000
_cell.length_c   1.000
_cell.angle_alpha   90.00
_cell.angle_beta   90.00
_cell.angle_gamma   90.00
#
_symmetry.space_group_name_H-M   'P 1'
#
loop_
_entity.id
_entity.type
_entity.pdbx_description
1 polymer ?
#
loop_
_entity_poly.entity_id
_entity_poly.type
_entity_poly.pdbx_seq_one_letter_code
_entity_poly.pdbx_strand_id
1 'polypeptide(L)'
;MRSSILLSVVLAAMAFQAHAGRSCEQHKPTVQTIERGMQLAERTARALDASGASVVLLARAGQDLSKYGLRYSHLGWAYRTPEGPWRVAHKLNECGTAVAAVYRQGLGEFFLDDLWRYEAVWAVPAPEVQQRLLPLLQDRARTTALHQRPYSMVSYAWGTRYQQSNQWALETLAAAMEPASVHTRTQAQAWLRFKGYEPTALAIGPLARLGGRMTAANIAFDDHPNDKRFADRIETVTVDSALAWLQRAQLAGAPQVLGGF
;
A
#
# COMPACT_ATOMS: atom_id res chain seq x y z
N MET A 1 28.27 -55.48 6.13
CA MET A 1 27.97 -54.04 6.34
C MET A 1 28.37 -53.30 5.07
N ARG A 2 27.40 -52.91 4.25
CA ARG A 2 27.63 -52.23 2.96
C ARG A 2 27.39 -50.73 3.16
N SER A 3 28.45 -49.93 3.02
CA SER A 3 28.39 -48.48 2.99
C SER A 3 27.69 -48.01 1.72
N SER A 4 26.77 -47.06 1.82
CA SER A 4 26.23 -46.34 0.67
C SER A 4 26.30 -44.85 0.97
N ILE A 5 27.09 -44.18 0.14
CA ILE A 5 27.43 -42.75 0.19
C ILE A 5 26.23 -41.96 -0.35
N LEU A 6 25.75 -40.99 0.44
CA LEU A 6 24.76 -39.98 0.04
C LEU A 6 25.38 -39.02 -0.99
N LEU A 7 24.74 -38.89 -2.16
CA LEU A 7 25.04 -37.85 -3.13
C LEU A 7 23.98 -36.76 -3.04
N SER A 8 24.32 -35.65 -2.40
CA SER A 8 23.45 -34.48 -2.26
C SER A 8 23.50 -33.64 -3.55
N VAL A 9 22.39 -33.58 -4.29
CA VAL A 9 22.21 -32.66 -5.41
C VAL A 9 21.88 -31.27 -4.86
N VAL A 10 22.80 -30.32 -5.03
CA VAL A 10 22.55 -28.89 -4.75
C VAL A 10 21.77 -28.30 -5.94
N LEU A 11 20.48 -28.04 -5.73
CA LEU A 11 19.65 -27.32 -6.70
C LEU A 11 19.94 -25.81 -6.56
N ALA A 12 20.62 -25.23 -7.55
CA ALA A 12 20.81 -23.78 -7.64
C ALA A 12 19.46 -23.09 -7.87
N ALA A 13 18.97 -22.39 -6.85
CA ALA A 13 17.78 -21.55 -6.97
C ALA A 13 18.09 -20.35 -7.86
N MET A 14 17.51 -20.31 -9.06
CA MET A 14 17.45 -19.10 -9.87
C MET A 14 16.60 -18.07 -9.13
N ALA A 15 17.21 -16.96 -8.72
CA ALA A 15 16.52 -15.82 -8.16
C ALA A 15 15.66 -15.18 -9.26
N PHE A 16 14.36 -15.49 -9.27
CA PHE A 16 13.38 -14.67 -9.96
C PHE A 16 13.44 -13.28 -9.32
N GLN A 17 13.90 -12.28 -10.08
CA GLN A 17 13.70 -10.88 -9.75
C GLN A 17 12.21 -10.58 -9.89
N ALA A 18 11.42 -10.93 -8.86
CA ALA A 18 10.02 -10.58 -8.76
C ALA A 18 9.93 -9.07 -8.51
N HIS A 19 9.58 -8.32 -9.54
CA HIS A 19 9.34 -6.88 -9.44
C HIS A 19 7.92 -6.69 -8.91
N ALA A 20 7.75 -6.50 -7.61
CA ALA A 20 6.45 -6.18 -7.00
C ALA A 20 6.06 -4.72 -7.24
N GLY A 21 4.76 -4.46 -7.38
CA GLY A 21 4.18 -3.10 -7.45
C GLY A 21 3.86 -2.55 -8.84
N ARG A 22 4.47 -3.11 -9.90
CA ARG A 22 4.32 -2.63 -11.28
C ARG A 22 2.99 -3.02 -11.90
N SER A 23 2.54 -2.24 -12.89
CA SER A 23 1.61 -2.76 -13.90
C SER A 23 2.22 -4.07 -14.42
N CYS A 24 1.45 -5.15 -14.40
CA CYS A 24 1.96 -6.46 -14.82
C CYS A 24 2.15 -6.55 -16.35
N GLU A 25 1.88 -5.47 -17.08
CA GLU A 25 2.18 -5.34 -18.49
C GLU A 25 3.69 -5.15 -18.66
N GLN A 26 4.30 -6.07 -19.39
CA GLN A 26 5.74 -6.18 -19.62
C GLN A 26 6.29 -5.12 -20.59
N HIS A 27 5.82 -3.88 -20.54
CA HIS A 27 6.45 -2.81 -21.31
C HIS A 27 7.60 -2.24 -20.50
N LYS A 28 8.82 -2.34 -21.06
CA LYS A 28 9.98 -1.69 -20.47
C LYS A 28 9.68 -0.18 -20.41
N PRO A 29 9.85 0.48 -19.24
CA PRO A 29 9.59 1.90 -19.14
C PRO A 29 10.44 2.66 -20.15
N THR A 30 9.85 3.62 -20.84
CA THR A 30 10.57 4.50 -21.76
C THR A 30 11.46 5.46 -20.95
N VAL A 31 12.48 6.04 -21.61
CA VAL A 31 13.28 7.10 -20.99
C VAL A 31 12.39 8.25 -20.51
N GLN A 32 11.41 8.66 -21.32
CA GLN A 32 10.44 9.70 -20.95
C GLN A 32 9.63 9.35 -19.69
N THR A 33 9.20 8.09 -19.55
CA THR A 33 8.50 7.61 -18.36
C THR A 33 9.39 7.71 -17.11
N ILE A 34 10.67 7.32 -17.26
CA ILE A 34 11.65 7.39 -16.17
C ILE A 34 11.91 8.85 -15.79
N GLU A 35 12.16 9.73 -16.76
CA GLU A 35 12.40 11.16 -16.54
C GLU A 35 11.25 11.82 -15.80
N ARG A 36 10.00 11.61 -16.26
CA ARG A 36 8.81 12.18 -15.59
C ARG A 36 8.59 11.62 -14.18
N GLY A 37 8.82 10.32 -13.99
CA GLY A 37 8.74 9.68 -12.67
C GLY A 37 9.78 10.25 -11.70
N MET A 38 11.02 10.43 -12.16
CA MET A 38 12.10 11.04 -11.37
C MET A 38 11.87 12.52 -11.12
N GLN A 39 11.32 13.26 -12.08
CA GLN A 39 10.92 14.66 -11.89
C GLN A 39 9.81 14.77 -10.83
N LEU A 40 8.81 13.87 -10.85
CA LEU A 40 7.79 13.83 -9.80
C LEU A 40 8.41 13.51 -8.42
N ALA A 41 9.32 12.54 -8.37
CA ALA A 41 10.01 12.17 -7.13
C ALA A 41 10.82 13.33 -6.55
N GLU A 42 11.57 14.04 -7.39
CA GLU A 42 12.39 15.18 -6.99
C GLU A 42 11.54 16.35 -6.48
N ARG A 43 10.47 16.70 -7.20
CA ARG A 43 9.57 17.79 -6.78
C ARG A 43 8.81 17.43 -5.51
N THR A 44 8.41 16.15 -5.39
CA THR A 44 7.82 15.63 -4.15
C THR A 44 8.82 15.75 -3.00
N ALA A 45 10.08 15.34 -3.18
CA ALA A 45 11.11 15.47 -2.14
C ALA A 45 11.25 16.91 -1.65
N ARG A 46 11.34 17.88 -2.56
CA ARG A 46 11.40 19.31 -2.22
C ARG A 46 10.16 19.79 -1.45
N ALA A 47 8.97 19.36 -1.86
CA ALA A 47 7.73 19.71 -1.18
C ALA A 47 7.64 19.11 0.23
N LEU A 48 8.06 17.85 0.38
CA LEU A 48 8.13 17.19 1.69
C LEU A 48 9.19 17.86 2.58
N ASP A 49 10.33 18.27 2.02
CA ASP A 49 11.35 19.00 2.77
C ASP A 49 10.84 20.35 3.28
N ALA A 50 10.16 21.12 2.41
CA ALA A 50 9.57 22.39 2.78
C ALA A 50 8.45 22.27 3.83
N SER A 51 7.80 21.09 3.95
CA SER A 51 6.76 20.86 4.96
C SER A 51 7.29 20.79 6.39
N GLY A 52 8.59 20.53 6.58
CA GLY A 52 9.19 20.29 7.89
C GLY A 52 8.78 18.97 8.56
N ALA A 53 7.99 18.13 7.87
CA ALA A 53 7.55 16.84 8.40
C ALA A 53 8.69 15.81 8.49
N SER A 54 8.51 14.85 9.39
CA SER A 54 9.35 13.65 9.51
C SER A 54 8.67 12.40 8.98
N VAL A 55 7.34 12.40 8.91
CA VAL A 55 6.51 11.34 8.33
C VAL A 55 5.37 11.98 7.54
N VAL A 56 5.04 11.44 6.38
CA VAL A 56 3.85 11.79 5.61
C VAL A 56 3.13 10.55 5.09
N LEU A 57 1.80 10.60 4.99
CA LEU A 57 1.09 9.67 4.13
C LEU A 57 1.29 10.15 2.70
N LEU A 58 1.92 9.35 1.85
CA LEU A 58 2.20 9.67 0.45
C LEU A 58 1.43 8.71 -0.44
N ALA A 59 0.79 9.23 -1.50
CA ALA A 59 0.07 8.42 -2.46
C ALA A 59 0.26 8.91 -3.89
N ARG A 60 -0.08 8.03 -4.84
CA ARG A 60 0.10 8.23 -6.28
C ARG A 60 -1.09 7.72 -7.08
N ALA A 61 -1.29 8.29 -8.27
CA ALA A 61 -2.27 7.85 -9.25
C ALA A 61 -1.64 6.84 -10.23
N GLY A 62 -1.42 5.61 -9.76
CA GLY A 62 -0.77 4.54 -10.53
C GLY A 62 -1.71 3.81 -11.50
N GLN A 63 -3.01 3.76 -11.22
CA GLN A 63 -4.01 3.09 -12.06
C GLN A 63 -5.18 4.02 -12.35
N ASP A 64 -5.83 3.85 -13.51
CA ASP A 64 -7.09 4.52 -13.78
C ASP A 64 -8.24 3.86 -13.02
N LEU A 65 -8.65 4.51 -11.93
CA LEU A 65 -9.76 4.08 -11.09
C LEU A 65 -10.99 5.01 -11.25
N SER A 66 -11.00 5.87 -12.28
CA SER A 66 -12.06 6.85 -12.51
C SER A 66 -13.45 6.23 -12.63
N LYS A 67 -13.56 5.03 -13.22
CA LYS A 67 -14.82 4.26 -13.28
C LYS A 67 -15.42 3.92 -11.91
N TYR A 68 -14.64 3.97 -10.84
CA TYR A 68 -15.07 3.74 -9.46
C TYR A 68 -15.12 5.03 -8.63
N GLY A 69 -14.95 6.20 -9.26
CA GLY A 69 -14.92 7.49 -8.58
C GLY A 69 -13.68 7.71 -7.71
N LEU A 70 -12.60 6.94 -7.92
CA LEU A 70 -11.35 7.05 -7.17
C LEU A 70 -10.28 7.76 -7.99
N ARG A 71 -9.45 8.56 -7.33
CA ARG A 71 -8.39 9.32 -8.00
C ARG A 71 -7.01 8.68 -7.85
N TYR A 72 -6.72 8.11 -6.68
CA TYR A 72 -5.40 7.56 -6.38
C TYR A 72 -5.49 6.06 -6.08
N SER A 73 -4.47 5.31 -6.48
CA SER A 73 -4.51 3.85 -6.41
C SER A 73 -3.71 3.28 -5.25
N HIS A 74 -2.62 3.94 -4.87
CA HIS A 74 -1.65 3.36 -3.96
C HIS A 74 -1.05 4.40 -3.01
N LEU A 75 -0.94 4.04 -1.74
CA LEU A 75 -0.32 4.85 -0.70
C LEU A 75 0.74 4.09 0.10
N GLY A 76 1.64 4.86 0.69
CA GLY A 76 2.65 4.42 1.64
C GLY A 76 2.93 5.48 2.71
N TRP A 77 3.72 5.10 3.70
CA TRP A 77 4.26 6.03 4.69
C TRP A 77 5.64 6.48 4.25
N ALA A 78 5.78 7.73 3.82
CA ALA A 78 7.09 8.31 3.58
C ALA A 78 7.64 8.88 4.90
N TYR A 79 8.90 8.62 5.22
CA TYR A 79 9.53 9.04 6.47
C TYR A 79 11.00 9.37 6.26
N ARG A 80 11.51 10.29 7.08
CA ARG A 80 12.93 10.62 7.11
C ARG A 80 13.72 9.51 7.78
N THR A 81 14.80 9.08 7.14
CA THR A 81 15.78 8.23 7.80
C THR A 81 16.76 9.07 8.62
N PRO A 82 17.45 8.47 9.61
CA PRO A 82 18.50 9.17 10.36
C PRO A 82 19.60 9.74 9.44
N GLU A 83 19.83 9.12 8.29
CA GLU A 83 20.82 9.56 7.31
C GLU A 83 20.37 10.76 6.46
N GLY A 84 19.10 11.17 6.54
CA GLY A 84 18.54 12.36 5.87
C GLY A 84 17.50 12.07 4.77
N PRO A 85 17.72 11.10 3.85
CA PRO A 85 16.78 10.83 2.76
C PRO A 85 15.39 10.38 3.20
N TRP A 86 14.42 10.59 2.31
CA TRP A 86 13.08 10.02 2.42
C TRP A 86 13.08 8.55 1.99
N ARG A 87 12.46 7.70 2.81
CA ARG A 87 12.07 6.34 2.45
C ARG A 87 10.55 6.22 2.48
N VAL A 88 9.99 5.38 1.64
CA VAL A 88 8.57 5.04 1.59
C VAL A 88 8.40 3.59 2.00
N ALA A 89 7.72 3.36 3.12
CA ALA A 89 7.26 2.04 3.52
C ALA A 89 5.87 1.80 2.93
N HIS A 90 5.75 0.76 2.10
CA HIS A 90 4.52 0.42 1.41
C HIS A 90 4.44 -1.06 1.07
N LYS A 91 3.22 -1.58 0.96
CA LYS A 91 2.97 -2.99 0.65
C LYS A 91 2.63 -3.14 -0.83
N LEU A 92 3.35 -4.02 -1.53
CA LEU A 92 3.15 -4.27 -2.95
C LEU A 92 2.88 -5.76 -3.17
N ASN A 93 2.01 -6.09 -4.13
CA ASN A 93 1.91 -7.46 -4.61
C ASN A 93 2.98 -7.73 -5.68
N GLU A 94 3.52 -8.94 -5.67
CA GLU A 94 4.35 -9.44 -6.76
C GLU A 94 3.51 -9.52 -8.04
N CYS A 95 4.08 -9.05 -9.15
CA CYS A 95 3.37 -9.01 -10.43
C CYS A 95 2.87 -10.40 -10.84
N GLY A 96 1.61 -10.47 -11.26
CA GLY A 96 0.96 -11.71 -11.70
C GLY A 96 0.63 -12.70 -10.57
N THR A 97 0.85 -12.35 -9.29
CA THR A 97 0.58 -13.25 -8.16
C THR A 97 -0.38 -12.65 -7.13
N ALA A 98 -0.89 -13.51 -6.25
CA ALA A 98 -1.66 -13.13 -5.05
C ALA A 98 -0.77 -12.99 -3.80
N VAL A 99 0.54 -12.79 -3.98
CA VAL A 99 1.53 -12.70 -2.90
C VAL A 99 2.00 -11.27 -2.80
N ALA A 100 2.09 -10.74 -1.58
CA ALA A 100 2.63 -9.42 -1.32
C ALA A 100 3.78 -9.45 -0.33
N ALA A 101 4.55 -8.36 -0.32
CA ALA A 101 5.57 -8.04 0.67
C ALA A 101 5.51 -6.55 1.02
N VAL A 102 6.14 -6.17 2.14
CA VAL A 102 6.35 -4.76 2.51
C VAL A 102 7.74 -4.34 2.07
N TYR A 103 7.82 -3.23 1.35
CA TYR A 103 9.04 -2.65 0.83
C TYR A 103 9.34 -1.32 1.52
N ARG A 104 10.64 -1.01 1.61
CA ARG A 104 11.16 0.28 2.07
C ARG A 104 12.02 0.85 0.94
N GLN A 105 11.43 1.74 0.15
CA GLN A 105 11.99 2.22 -1.10
C GLN A 105 12.28 3.72 -1.05
N GLY A 106 13.08 4.26 -1.96
CA GLY A 106 13.19 5.71 -2.13
C GLY A 106 11.96 6.30 -2.86
N LEU A 107 11.89 7.62 -2.92
CA LEU A 107 10.84 8.33 -3.68
C LEU A 107 10.91 8.01 -5.18
N GLY A 108 12.11 7.84 -5.73
CA GLY A 108 12.28 7.46 -7.14
C GLY A 108 11.60 6.13 -7.43
N GLU A 109 11.91 5.08 -6.66
CA GLU A 109 11.28 3.77 -6.82
C GLU A 109 9.76 3.82 -6.57
N PHE A 110 9.30 4.69 -5.67
CA PHE A 110 7.87 4.91 -5.43
C PHE A 110 7.13 5.54 -6.63
N PHE A 111 7.79 6.36 -7.45
CA PHE A 111 7.13 6.99 -8.61
C PHE A 111 7.47 6.32 -9.96
N LEU A 112 8.47 5.44 -10.01
CA LEU A 112 8.86 4.66 -11.20
C LEU A 112 8.00 3.41 -11.44
N ASP A 113 6.75 3.45 -11.00
CA ASP A 113 5.84 2.30 -10.94
C ASP A 113 4.66 2.47 -11.91
N ASP A 114 4.99 2.76 -13.17
CA ASP A 114 4.08 2.94 -14.31
C ASP A 114 2.82 3.74 -13.98
N LEU A 115 2.98 5.05 -13.80
CA LEU A 115 1.91 5.93 -13.35
C LEU A 115 0.89 6.22 -14.46
N TRP A 116 -0.39 5.97 -14.18
CA TRP A 116 -1.51 6.49 -14.97
C TRP A 116 -1.48 8.03 -15.07
N ARG A 117 -1.20 8.70 -13.94
CA ARG A 117 -1.01 10.16 -13.89
C ARG A 117 0.23 10.47 -13.06
N TYR A 118 1.07 11.37 -13.57
CA TYR A 118 2.23 11.91 -12.85
C TYR A 118 1.77 12.92 -11.79
N GLU A 119 1.07 12.40 -10.78
CA GLU A 119 0.48 13.15 -9.69
C GLU A 119 0.78 12.46 -8.36
N ALA A 120 1.28 13.25 -7.41
CA ALA A 120 1.46 12.86 -6.03
C ALA A 120 0.44 13.59 -5.15
N VAL A 121 -0.05 12.91 -4.13
CA VAL A 121 -0.81 13.54 -3.05
C VAL A 121 -0.18 13.12 -1.72
N TRP A 122 -0.11 14.04 -0.77
CA TRP A 122 0.32 13.71 0.58
C TRP A 122 -0.50 14.43 1.63
N ALA A 123 -0.58 13.82 2.81
CA ALA A 123 -1.10 14.47 4.00
C ALA A 123 -0.03 14.41 5.09
N VAL A 124 0.20 15.55 5.75
CA VAL A 124 1.12 15.65 6.89
C VAL A 124 0.37 15.23 8.16
N PRO A 125 0.73 14.12 8.83
CA PRO A 125 0.11 13.71 10.08
C PRO A 125 0.32 14.73 11.18
N ALA A 126 -0.58 14.75 12.16
CA ALA A 126 -0.42 15.55 13.37
C ALA A 126 0.91 15.21 14.08
N PRO A 127 1.51 16.15 14.84
CA PRO A 127 2.81 15.93 15.48
C PRO A 127 2.90 14.64 16.30
N GLU A 128 1.87 14.31 17.07
CA GLU A 128 1.79 13.06 17.84
C GLU A 128 1.84 11.83 16.92
N VAL A 129 1.09 11.83 15.82
CA VAL A 129 1.05 10.73 14.87
C VAL A 129 2.44 10.52 14.23
N GLN A 130 3.15 11.60 13.90
CA GLN A 130 4.52 11.50 13.38
C GLN A 130 5.48 10.91 14.42
N GLN A 131 5.40 11.35 15.68
CA GLN A 131 6.23 10.83 16.77
C GLN A 131 6.00 9.34 17.02
N ARG A 132 4.77 8.86 16.84
CA ARG A 132 4.40 7.44 17.00
C ARG A 132 4.84 6.59 15.81
N LEU A 133 4.63 7.07 14.59
CA LEU A 133 4.95 6.35 13.36
C LEU A 133 6.45 6.25 13.10
N LEU A 134 7.20 7.34 13.29
CA LEU A 134 8.62 7.40 12.90
C LEU A 134 9.47 6.24 13.46
N PRO A 135 9.47 5.95 14.78
CA PRO A 135 10.26 4.83 15.31
C PRO A 135 9.75 3.46 14.86
N LEU A 136 8.45 3.32 14.54
CA LEU A 136 7.91 2.08 13.97
C LEU A 136 8.43 1.87 12.54
N LEU A 137 8.43 2.91 11.70
CA LEU A 137 8.82 2.86 10.29
C LEU A 137 10.33 2.70 10.09
N GLN A 138 11.13 3.16 11.06
CA GLN A 138 12.58 2.96 11.07
C GLN A 138 12.95 1.51 11.46
N ASP A 139 12.11 0.84 12.24
CA ASP A 139 12.30 -0.56 12.65
C ASP A 139 11.68 -1.52 11.62
N ARG A 140 12.53 -2.39 11.03
CA ARG A 140 12.09 -3.35 10.02
C ARG A 140 11.08 -4.36 10.56
N ALA A 141 11.32 -4.92 11.75
CA ALA A 141 10.47 -5.95 12.33
C ALA A 141 9.08 -5.39 12.64
N ARG A 142 9.03 -4.20 13.25
CA ARG A 142 7.77 -3.50 13.60
C ARG A 142 7.00 -3.06 12.35
N THR A 143 7.70 -2.57 11.32
CA THR A 143 7.08 -2.21 10.03
C THR A 143 6.38 -3.41 9.37
N THR A 144 6.94 -4.61 9.53
CA THR A 144 6.37 -5.84 8.96
C THR A 144 5.45 -6.63 9.90
N ALA A 145 5.24 -6.19 11.13
CA ALA A 145 4.56 -6.98 12.17
C ALA A 145 3.13 -7.40 11.78
N LEU A 146 2.38 -6.52 11.09
CA LEU A 146 1.01 -6.78 10.65
C LEU A 146 0.91 -7.22 9.18
N HIS A 147 2.03 -7.58 8.55
CA HIS A 147 2.04 -8.01 7.16
C HIS A 147 1.36 -9.38 7.00
N GLN A 148 0.39 -9.46 6.08
CA GLN A 148 -0.25 -10.70 5.66
C GLN A 148 0.09 -11.02 4.20
N ARG A 149 0.69 -12.19 3.94
CA ARG A 149 1.21 -12.54 2.61
C ARG A 149 0.14 -12.67 1.52
N PRO A 150 -1.00 -13.36 1.75
CA PRO A 150 -2.12 -13.39 0.79
C PRO A 150 -2.67 -11.99 0.50
N TYR A 151 -2.68 -11.63 -0.77
CA TYR A 151 -3.04 -10.32 -1.26
C TYR A 151 -4.30 -10.38 -2.13
N SER A 152 -5.18 -9.41 -1.94
CA SER A 152 -6.20 -9.10 -2.93
C SER A 152 -6.36 -7.58 -3.06
N MET A 153 -6.38 -7.03 -4.27
CA MET A 153 -6.58 -5.58 -4.50
C MET A 153 -7.88 -5.04 -3.91
N VAL A 154 -8.88 -5.90 -3.78
CA VAL A 154 -10.23 -5.57 -3.32
C VAL A 154 -10.56 -6.32 -2.01
N SER A 155 -9.54 -6.63 -1.20
CA SER A 155 -9.75 -7.30 0.09
C SER A 155 -10.76 -6.57 0.94
N TYR A 156 -11.56 -7.32 1.70
CA TYR A 156 -12.54 -6.74 2.59
C TYR A 156 -11.81 -5.90 3.65
N ALA A 157 -12.24 -4.65 3.83
CA ALA A 157 -11.59 -3.69 4.74
C ALA A 157 -11.46 -4.23 6.19
N TRP A 158 -12.34 -5.15 6.56
CA TRP A 158 -12.41 -5.75 7.89
C TRP A 158 -12.18 -7.27 7.88
N GLY A 159 -11.69 -7.80 6.77
CA GLY A 159 -11.26 -9.19 6.64
C GLY A 159 -9.80 -9.35 7.02
N THR A 160 -9.43 -10.54 7.50
CA THR A 160 -8.03 -10.89 7.81
C THR A 160 -7.44 -11.90 6.83
N ARG A 161 -8.27 -12.49 5.95
CA ARG A 161 -7.86 -13.50 4.96
C ARG A 161 -6.87 -12.95 3.94
N TYR A 162 -7.22 -11.80 3.35
CA TYR A 162 -6.36 -11.05 2.44
C TYR A 162 -5.97 -9.71 3.06
N GLN A 163 -4.87 -9.13 2.59
CA GLN A 163 -4.49 -7.76 2.91
C GLN A 163 -4.06 -7.04 1.65
N GLN A 164 -4.64 -5.88 1.41
CA GLN A 164 -4.25 -5.01 0.31
C GLN A 164 -3.28 -3.90 0.77
N SER A 165 -2.67 -3.21 -0.18
CA SER A 165 -1.63 -2.21 0.05
C SER A 165 -2.00 -1.08 1.01
N ASN A 166 -3.12 -0.38 0.75
CA ASN A 166 -3.57 0.77 1.55
C ASN A 166 -4.09 0.33 2.94
N GLN A 167 -4.65 -0.88 3.04
CA GLN A 167 -5.14 -1.47 4.29
C GLN A 167 -3.98 -1.76 5.25
N TRP A 168 -2.86 -2.28 4.74
CA TRP A 168 -1.64 -2.44 5.55
C TRP A 168 -1.20 -1.12 6.16
N ALA A 169 -1.21 -0.02 5.39
CA ALA A 169 -0.75 1.27 5.89
C ALA A 169 -1.64 1.81 7.03
N LEU A 170 -2.97 1.64 6.95
CA LEU A 170 -3.88 2.05 8.04
C LEU A 170 -3.76 1.14 9.26
N GLU A 171 -3.59 -0.17 9.07
CA GLU A 171 -3.36 -1.09 10.18
C GLU A 171 -2.01 -0.81 10.88
N THR A 172 -0.98 -0.42 10.13
CA THR A 172 0.31 0.04 10.66
C THR A 172 0.17 1.33 11.47
N LEU A 173 -0.68 2.28 11.04
CA LEU A 173 -1.00 3.46 11.83
C LEU A 173 -1.63 3.08 13.17
N ALA A 174 -2.60 2.16 13.19
CA ALA A 174 -3.21 1.69 14.42
C ALA A 174 -2.17 1.08 15.38
N ALA A 175 -1.25 0.26 14.86
CA ALA A 175 -0.16 -0.32 15.64
C ALA A 175 0.83 0.73 16.19
N ALA A 176 1.05 1.82 15.46
CA ALA A 176 1.90 2.92 15.92
C ALA A 176 1.23 3.72 17.04
N MET A 177 -0.08 3.98 16.91
CA MET A 177 -0.84 4.79 17.86
C MET A 177 -1.10 4.06 19.18
N GLU A 178 -1.32 2.74 19.13
CA GLU A 178 -1.64 1.91 20.31
C GLU A 178 -0.67 0.72 20.47
N PRO A 179 0.65 0.96 20.65
CA PRO A 179 1.66 -0.10 20.62
C PRO A 179 1.54 -1.09 21.78
N ALA A 180 0.81 -0.76 22.85
CA ALA A 180 0.57 -1.65 23.98
C ALA A 180 -0.54 -2.67 23.71
N SER A 181 -1.52 -2.35 22.85
CA SER A 181 -2.76 -3.13 22.69
C SER A 181 -2.99 -3.66 21.27
N VAL A 182 -2.35 -3.06 20.24
CA VAL A 182 -2.50 -3.46 18.85
C VAL A 182 -1.29 -4.27 18.39
N HIS A 183 -1.43 -5.60 18.41
CA HIS A 183 -0.41 -6.57 17.99
C HIS A 183 -0.86 -7.44 16.81
N THR A 184 -2.15 -7.38 16.46
CA THR A 184 -2.76 -8.19 15.41
C THR A 184 -3.58 -7.32 14.45
N ARG A 185 -3.83 -7.83 13.24
CA ARG A 185 -4.69 -7.15 12.25
C ARG A 185 -6.10 -6.93 12.79
N THR A 186 -6.67 -7.90 13.52
CA THR A 186 -7.99 -7.77 14.13
C THR A 186 -8.05 -6.61 15.12
N GLN A 187 -7.02 -6.46 15.97
CA GLN A 187 -6.93 -5.34 16.92
C GLN A 187 -6.75 -4.00 16.19
N ALA A 188 -5.93 -3.96 15.14
CA ALA A 188 -5.74 -2.76 14.33
C ALA A 188 -7.06 -2.33 13.66
N GLN A 189 -7.81 -3.28 13.10
CA GLN A 189 -9.13 -3.04 12.51
C GLN A 189 -10.15 -2.59 13.56
N ALA A 190 -10.13 -3.17 14.77
CA ALA A 190 -10.98 -2.72 15.87
C ALA A 190 -10.69 -1.26 16.26
N TRP A 191 -9.41 -0.88 16.33
CA TRP A 191 -9.02 0.50 16.57
C TRP A 191 -9.48 1.44 15.45
N LEU A 192 -9.32 1.04 14.18
CA LEU A 192 -9.79 1.83 13.03
C LEU A 192 -11.31 2.05 13.08
N ARG A 193 -12.10 1.02 13.42
CA ARG A 193 -13.56 1.16 13.64
C ARG A 193 -13.86 2.11 14.79
N PHE A 194 -13.18 1.96 15.91
CA PHE A 194 -13.34 2.82 17.07
C PHE A 194 -13.02 4.30 16.75
N LYS A 195 -12.03 4.54 15.90
CA LYS A 195 -11.67 5.87 15.38
C LYS A 195 -12.53 6.34 14.20
N GLY A 196 -13.63 5.65 13.90
CA GLY A 196 -14.58 6.07 12.87
C GLY A 196 -14.05 6.01 11.44
N TYR A 197 -13.14 5.08 11.14
CA TYR A 197 -12.71 4.83 9.77
C TYR A 197 -13.83 4.18 8.96
N GLU A 198 -14.14 4.77 7.81
CA GLU A 198 -15.15 4.30 6.87
C GLU A 198 -14.47 3.90 5.54
N PRO A 199 -14.50 2.62 5.14
CA PRO A 199 -13.95 2.18 3.87
C PRO A 199 -14.81 2.66 2.69
N THR A 200 -14.22 2.67 1.49
CA THR A 200 -15.02 2.89 0.28
C THR A 200 -15.85 1.66 -0.02
N ALA A 201 -17.14 1.84 -0.32
CA ALA A 201 -17.99 0.81 -0.87
C ALA A 201 -18.04 0.94 -2.40
N LEU A 202 -17.26 0.11 -3.09
CA LEU A 202 -17.24 0.08 -4.55
C LEU A 202 -18.47 -0.64 -5.09
N ALA A 203 -19.13 -0.07 -6.09
CA ALA A 203 -20.19 -0.72 -6.84
C ALA A 203 -19.58 -1.64 -7.92
N ILE A 204 -19.48 -2.94 -7.64
CA ILE A 204 -18.89 -3.92 -8.58
C ILE A 204 -19.88 -5.05 -8.85
N GLY A 205 -20.51 -4.99 -10.03
CA GLY A 205 -21.52 -5.96 -10.46
C GLY A 205 -20.97 -7.40 -10.59
N PRO A 206 -21.84 -8.44 -10.57
CA PRO A 206 -21.43 -9.84 -10.51
C PRO A 206 -20.55 -10.29 -11.69
N LEU A 207 -20.84 -9.80 -12.91
CA LEU A 207 -20.06 -10.12 -14.12
C LEU A 207 -18.63 -9.59 -14.05
N ALA A 208 -18.46 -8.35 -13.56
CA ALA A 208 -17.13 -7.76 -13.37
C ALA A 208 -16.33 -8.51 -12.30
N ARG A 209 -17.01 -9.01 -11.24
CA ARG A 209 -16.37 -9.81 -10.19
C ARG A 209 -15.92 -11.18 -10.69
N LEU A 210 -16.77 -11.86 -11.48
CA LEU A 210 -16.41 -13.12 -12.12
C LEU A 210 -15.23 -12.94 -13.08
N GLY A 211 -15.29 -11.92 -13.95
CA GLY A 211 -14.20 -11.59 -14.87
C GLY A 211 -12.88 -11.31 -14.14
N GLY A 212 -12.90 -10.40 -13.15
CA GLY A 212 -11.70 -10.05 -12.39
C GLY A 212 -11.04 -11.23 -11.69
N ARG A 213 -11.82 -12.15 -11.11
CA ARG A 213 -11.28 -13.36 -10.47
C ARG A 213 -10.68 -14.35 -11.48
N MET A 214 -11.24 -14.42 -12.69
CA MET A 214 -10.76 -15.32 -13.74
C MET A 214 -9.50 -14.78 -14.43
N THR A 215 -9.29 -13.46 -14.44
CA THR A 215 -8.20 -12.81 -15.19
C THR A 215 -7.06 -12.29 -14.33
N ALA A 216 -7.25 -12.13 -13.02
CA ALA A 216 -6.24 -11.54 -12.13
C ALA A 216 -6.07 -12.36 -10.85
N ALA A 217 -4.86 -12.89 -10.63
CA ALA A 217 -4.53 -13.70 -9.45
C ALA A 217 -4.72 -12.93 -8.13
N ASN A 218 -4.59 -11.60 -8.16
CA ASN A 218 -4.73 -10.72 -7.01
C ASN A 218 -6.15 -10.17 -6.80
N ILE A 219 -7.19 -10.75 -7.42
CA ILE A 219 -8.58 -10.34 -7.20
C ILE A 219 -9.37 -11.51 -6.57
N ALA A 220 -9.85 -11.29 -5.34
CA ALA A 220 -10.65 -12.23 -4.59
C ALA A 220 -11.77 -11.46 -3.87
N PHE A 221 -12.95 -12.08 -3.80
CA PHE A 221 -14.16 -11.50 -3.17
C PHE A 221 -14.74 -12.41 -2.08
N ASP A 222 -14.05 -13.49 -1.74
CA ASP A 222 -14.52 -14.54 -0.82
C ASP A 222 -14.16 -14.28 0.65
N ASP A 223 -13.65 -13.08 0.97
CA ASP A 223 -13.53 -12.55 2.32
C ASP A 223 -14.55 -11.44 2.64
N HIS A 224 -15.39 -11.04 1.68
CA HIS A 224 -16.50 -10.11 1.88
C HIS A 224 -17.71 -10.83 2.48
N PRO A 225 -18.41 -10.24 3.47
CA PRO A 225 -19.68 -10.77 3.97
C PRO A 225 -20.70 -10.99 2.86
N ASN A 226 -21.44 -12.09 2.93
CA ASN A 226 -22.38 -12.51 1.88
C ASN A 226 -23.41 -11.42 1.55
N ASP A 227 -24.04 -10.83 2.57
CA ASP A 227 -24.99 -9.73 2.46
C ASP A 227 -24.44 -8.54 1.66
N LYS A 228 -23.19 -8.15 1.90
CA LYS A 228 -22.52 -7.06 1.16
C LYS A 228 -22.10 -7.46 -0.25
N ARG A 229 -21.60 -8.69 -0.40
CA ARG A 229 -21.20 -9.28 -1.67
C ARG A 229 -22.38 -9.43 -2.63
N PHE A 230 -23.57 -9.74 -2.13
CA PHE A 230 -24.77 -9.88 -2.97
C PHE A 230 -25.47 -8.54 -3.26
N ALA A 231 -25.13 -7.48 -2.51
CA ALA A 231 -25.58 -6.10 -2.78
C ALA A 231 -24.63 -5.32 -3.71
N ASP A 232 -23.67 -5.98 -4.36
CA ASP A 232 -22.62 -5.37 -5.20
C ASP A 232 -21.76 -4.30 -4.48
N ARG A 233 -21.74 -4.31 -3.14
CA ARG A 233 -20.98 -3.38 -2.31
C ARG A 233 -19.70 -4.03 -1.81
N ILE A 234 -18.60 -3.73 -2.48
CA ILE A 234 -17.26 -4.22 -2.13
C ILE A 234 -16.58 -3.18 -1.25
N GLU A 235 -16.58 -3.40 0.06
CA GLU A 235 -15.94 -2.51 1.03
C GLU A 235 -14.43 -2.75 1.09
N THR A 236 -13.65 -1.77 0.63
CA THR A 236 -12.19 -1.86 0.65
C THR A 236 -11.55 -0.52 1.04
N VAL A 237 -10.29 -0.57 1.46
CA VAL A 237 -9.53 0.62 1.85
C VAL A 237 -8.94 1.27 0.59
N THR A 238 -9.31 2.51 0.33
CA THR A 238 -8.79 3.30 -0.79
C THR A 238 -7.93 4.45 -0.27
N VAL A 239 -7.13 5.04 -1.16
CA VAL A 239 -6.38 6.26 -0.82
C VAL A 239 -7.35 7.39 -0.48
N ASP A 240 -8.40 7.55 -1.27
CA ASP A 240 -9.41 8.59 -1.11
C ASP A 240 -10.12 8.47 0.26
N SER A 241 -10.51 7.27 0.68
CA SER A 241 -11.13 7.08 2.01
C SER A 241 -10.13 7.27 3.15
N ALA A 242 -8.87 6.86 2.97
CA ALA A 242 -7.81 7.08 3.95
C ALA A 242 -7.54 8.58 4.17
N LEU A 243 -7.36 9.35 3.10
CA LEU A 243 -7.13 10.80 3.17
C LEU A 243 -8.31 11.53 3.81
N ALA A 244 -9.53 11.24 3.36
CA ALA A 244 -10.74 11.87 3.89
C ALA A 244 -10.93 11.57 5.39
N TRP A 245 -10.68 10.33 5.81
CA TRP A 245 -10.77 9.96 7.22
C TRP A 245 -9.67 10.60 8.05
N LEU A 246 -8.40 10.56 7.63
CA LEU A 246 -7.29 11.15 8.40
C LEU A 246 -7.51 12.64 8.66
N GLN A 247 -8.00 13.37 7.65
CA GLN A 247 -8.35 14.78 7.80
C GLN A 247 -9.53 14.98 8.76
N ARG A 248 -10.64 14.25 8.57
CA ARG A 248 -11.84 14.36 9.43
C ARG A 248 -11.57 13.97 10.88
N ALA A 249 -10.73 12.96 11.10
CA ALA A 249 -10.32 12.49 12.42
C ALA A 249 -9.21 13.35 13.05
N GLN A 250 -8.77 14.42 12.36
CA GLN A 250 -7.68 15.31 12.79
C GLN A 250 -6.35 14.58 13.06
N LEU A 251 -6.15 13.43 12.40
CA LEU A 251 -4.90 12.66 12.44
C LEU A 251 -3.89 13.17 11.42
N ALA A 252 -4.34 13.91 10.40
CA ALA A 252 -3.49 14.62 9.45
C ALA A 252 -4.14 15.94 9.01
N GLY A 253 -3.32 16.85 8.48
CA GLY A 253 -3.79 18.06 7.81
C GLY A 253 -4.49 17.76 6.48
N ALA A 254 -4.97 18.82 5.82
CA ALA A 254 -5.56 18.70 4.49
C ALA A 254 -4.57 18.11 3.48
N PRO A 255 -5.01 17.21 2.58
CA PRO A 255 -4.15 16.67 1.53
C PRO A 255 -3.63 17.77 0.59
N GLN A 256 -2.35 17.68 0.24
CA GLN A 256 -1.68 18.53 -0.72
C GLN A 256 -1.40 17.74 -1.99
N VAL A 257 -1.59 18.35 -3.16
CA VAL A 257 -1.46 17.70 -4.46
C VAL A 257 -0.35 18.36 -5.27
N LEU A 258 0.43 17.54 -5.94
CA LEU A 258 1.45 17.96 -6.90
C LEU A 258 1.24 17.19 -8.21
N GLY A 259 1.02 17.90 -9.31
CA GLY A 259 0.86 17.33 -10.65
C GLY A 259 0.84 18.42 -11.73
N GLY A 260 0.56 18.02 -12.98
CA GLY A 260 0.32 18.96 -14.08
C GLY A 260 1.56 19.62 -14.68
N PHE A 261 2.65 18.86 -14.83
CA PHE A 261 3.89 19.30 -15.48
C PHE A 261 4.31 18.34 -16.60
#